data_AF-A0A7J4L4N9-F1
#
_entry.id   AF-A0A7J4L4N9-F1
#
_cell.length_a   1.000
_cell.length_b   1.000
_cell.length_c   1.000
_cell.angle_alpha   90.00
_cell.angle_beta   90.00
_cell.angle_gamma   90.00
#
_symmetry.space_group_name_H-M   'P 1'
#
loop_
_entity.id
_entity.type
_entity.pdbx_description
1 polymer ?
#
loop_
_entity_poly.entity_id
_entity_poly.type
_entity_poly.pdbx_seq_one_letter_code
_entity_poly.pdbx_strand_id
1 'polypeptide(L)' 'MLILGLFGNLGLYMGAVKLMQQSHMFFTLSAGGIILGMIEAAIISFLLMYMLAWIYNKFI' A
#
# COMPACT_ATOMS: atom_id res chain seq x y z
N MET A 1 -3.11 5.73 -0.57
CA MET A 1 -2.27 5.93 -1.78
C MET A 1 -2.78 7.03 -2.69
N LEU A 2 -4.03 6.99 -3.17
CA LEU A 2 -4.60 8.03 -4.06
C LEU A 2 -4.46 9.47 -3.53
N ILE A 3 -4.88 9.70 -2.28
CA ILE A 3 -4.82 11.05 -1.65
C ILE A 3 -3.38 11.55 -1.55
N LEU A 4 -2.44 10.69 -1.13
CA LEU A 4 -1.02 11.02 -1.02
C LEU A 4 -0.34 11.18 -2.39
N GLY A 5 -0.77 10.43 -3.40
CA GLY A 5 -0.34 10.63 -4.78
C GLY A 5 -0.79 11.98 -5.35
N LEU A 6 -2.03 12.39 -5.05
CA LEU A 6 -2.56 13.70 -5.45
C LEU A 6 -1.81 14.85 -4.76
N PHE A 7 -1.65 14.79 -3.43
CA PHE A 7 -0.93 15.81 -2.67
C PHE A 7 0.57 15.85 -2.98
N GLY A 8 1.19 14.69 -3.18
CA GLY A 8 2.59 14.62 -3.56
C GLY A 8 2.86 15.20 -4.95
N ASN A 9 1.92 15.09 -5.90
CA ASN A 9 2.04 15.73 -7.21
C ASN A 9 1.92 17.28 -7.13
N LEU A 10 1.37 17.80 -6.03
CA LEU A 10 1.31 19.22 -5.69
C LEU A 10 2.51 19.67 -4.83
N GLY A 11 3.49 18.78 -4.56
CA GLY A 11 4.64 19.06 -3.70
C GLY A 11 4.32 19.12 -2.21
N LEU A 12 3.11 18.74 -1.80
CA LEU A 12 2.66 18.73 -0.41
C LEU A 12 2.88 17.35 0.22
N TYR A 13 3.16 17.33 1.52
CA TYR A 13 3.33 16.10 2.30
C TYR A 13 4.40 15.13 1.75
N MET A 14 5.47 15.66 1.14
CA MET A 14 6.58 14.88 0.59
C MET A 14 7.20 13.89 1.57
N GLY A 15 7.19 14.19 2.88
CA GLY A 15 7.60 13.24 3.92
C GLY A 15 6.73 11.98 3.98
N ALA A 16 5.41 12.14 3.91
CA ALA A 16 4.46 11.03 3.88
C ALA A 16 4.51 10.26 2.55
N VAL A 17 4.76 10.96 1.45
CA VAL A 17 4.99 10.33 0.13
C VAL A 17 6.24 9.46 0.16
N LYS A 18 7.34 9.94 0.75
CA LYS A 18 8.58 9.18 0.89
C LYS A 18 8.40 7.94 1.76
N LEU A 19 7.64 8.04 2.86
CA LEU A 19 7.27 6.89 3.68
C LEU A 19 6.43 5.87 2.90
N MET A 20 5.46 6.32 2.10
CA MET A 20 4.68 5.43 1.22
C MET A 20 5.54 4.76 0.15
N GLN A 21 6.49 5.47 -0.46
CA GLN A 21 7.44 4.92 -1.42
C GLN A 21 8.38 3.88 -0.79
N GLN A 22 8.70 4.00 0.50
CA GLN A 22 9.46 2.98 1.22
C GLN A 22 8.60 1.78 1.61
N SER A 23 7.31 2.00 1.85
CA SER A 23 6.39 0.96 2.36
C SER A 23 5.76 0.13 1.24
N HIS A 24 5.75 0.62 0.00
CA HIS A 24 5.17 -0.05 -1.17
C HIS A 24 6.17 -0.04 -2.31
N MET A 25 6.58 -1.23 -2.74
CA MET A 25 7.67 -1.42 -3.68
C MET A 25 7.33 -0.88 -5.08
N PHE A 26 6.04 -0.89 -5.43
CA PHE A 26 5.55 -0.43 -6.72
C PHE A 26 4.91 0.97 -6.69
N PHE A 27 4.86 1.62 -5.52
CA PHE A 27 4.25 2.93 -5.40
C PHE A 27 5.14 4.04 -5.96
N THR A 28 4.63 4.77 -6.94
CA THR A 28 5.24 6.00 -7.47
C THR A 28 4.18 7.09 -7.63
N LEU A 29 4.62 8.34 -7.80
CA LEU A 29 3.73 9.50 -8.03
C LEU A 29 3.02 9.47 -9.40
N SER A 30 3.29 8.47 -10.23
CA SER A 30 2.57 8.26 -11.48
C SER A 30 1.22 7.58 -11.23
N ALA A 31 0.22 7.84 -12.09
CA ALA A 31 -1.08 7.18 -12.00
C ALA A 31 -0.97 5.64 -12.00
N GLY A 32 -0.06 5.09 -12.82
CA GLY A 32 0.21 3.65 -12.86
C GLY A 32 0.81 3.11 -11.56
N GLY A 33 1.76 3.83 -10.95
CA GLY A 33 2.36 3.43 -9.67
C GLY A 33 1.39 3.50 -8.50
N ILE A 34 0.47 4.47 -8.50
CA ILE A 34 -0.58 4.54 -7.47
C ILE A 34 -1.49 3.32 -7.56
N ILE A 35 -1.92 2.94 -8.77
CA ILE A 35 -2.78 1.77 -9.00
C ILE A 35 -2.05 0.48 -8.61
N LEU A 36 -0.81 0.31 -9.04
CA LEU A 36 0.00 -0.87 -8.70
C LEU A 36 0.24 -0.98 -7.19
N GLY A 37 0.56 0.13 -6.52
CA GLY A 37 0.69 0.14 -5.06
C GLY A 37 -0.62 -0.23 -4.35
N MET A 38 -1.77 0.19 -4.87
CA MET A 38 -3.07 -0.19 -4.31
C MET A 38 -3.32 -1.70 -4.44
N ILE A 39 -3.00 -2.28 -5.60
CA ILE A 39 -3.11 -3.72 -5.85
C ILE A 39 -2.15 -4.49 -4.93
N GLU A 40 -0.90 -4.05 -4.82
CA GLU A 40 0.11 -4.62 -3.92
C GLU A 40 -0.40 -4.67 -2.47
N ALA A 41 -0.89 -3.53 -1.96
CA ALA A 41 -1.43 -3.46 -0.61
C ALA A 41 -2.65 -4.36 -0.40
N ALA A 42 -3.57 -4.44 -1.38
CA ALA A 42 -4.74 -5.31 -1.31
C ALA A 42 -4.34 -6.79 -1.27
N ILE A 43 -3.38 -7.22 -2.08
CA ILE A 43 -2.91 -8.61 -2.11
C ILE A 43 -2.18 -8.96 -0.81
N ILE A 44 -1.26 -8.12 -0.35
CA ILE A 44 -0.47 -8.38 0.87
C ILE A 44 -1.38 -8.42 2.10
N SER A 45 -2.30 -7.46 2.22
CA SER A 45 -3.25 -7.45 3.35
C SER A 45 -4.18 -8.66 3.32
N PHE A 46 -4.66 -9.08 2.16
CA PHE A 46 -5.46 -10.29 2.02
C PHE A 46 -4.68 -11.54 2.42
N LEU A 47 -3.44 -11.70 1.94
CA LEU A 47 -2.58 -12.84 2.29
C LEU A 47 -2.30 -12.89 3.81
N LEU A 48 -1.99 -11.75 4.43
CA LEU A 48 -1.79 -11.65 5.87
C LEU A 48 -3.05 -12.04 6.65
N MET A 49 -4.20 -11.47 6.29
CA MET A 49 -5.47 -11.76 6.96
C MET A 49 -5.86 -13.23 6.79
N TYR A 50 -5.65 -13.80 5.60
CA TYR A 50 -5.89 -15.21 5.32
C TYR A 50 -4.97 -16.11 6.14
N MET A 51 -3.67 -15.81 6.21
CA MET A 51 -2.75 -16.55 7.08
C MET A 51 -3.17 -16.48 8.55
N LEU A 52 -3.54 -15.29 9.05
CA LEU A 52 -4.01 -15.13 10.42
C LEU A 52 -5.29 -15.93 10.68
N ALA A 53 -6.26 -15.90 9.76
CA ALA A 53 -7.49 -16.68 9.86
C ALA A 53 -7.22 -18.19 9.83
N TRP A 54 -6.29 -18.64 8.97
CA TRP A 54 -5.89 -20.05 8.90
C TRP A 54 -5.20 -20.51 10.19
N ILE A 55 -4.29 -19.70 10.73
CA ILE A 55 -3.63 -19.95 12.02
C ILE A 55 -4.67 -20.00 13.13
N TYR A 56 -5.58 -19.03 13.19
CA TYR A 56 -6.67 -18.98 14.17
C TYR A 56 -7.55 -20.24 14.13
N ASN A 57 -7.99 -20.65 12.94
CA ASN A 57 -8.77 -21.89 12.74
C ASN A 57 -7.97 -23.17 13.02
N LYS A 58 -6.64 -23.11 13.09
CA LYS A 58 -5.81 -24.27 13.43
C LYS A 58 -5.70 -24.47 14.95
N PHE A 59 -5.85 -23.40 15.72
CA PHE A 59 -5.77 -23.40 17.19
C PHE A 59 -7.14 -23.47 17.88
N ILE A 60 -8.23 -23.50 17.12
CA ILE A 60 -9.62 -23.76 17.55
C ILE A 60 -10.07 -25.10 16.99
#